data_AF-A0A0L8FLQ2-F1
#
_entry.id   AF-A0A0L8FLQ2-F1
#
_cell.length_a   1.000
_cell.length_b   1.000
_cell.length_c   1.000
_cell.angle_alpha   90.00
_cell.angle_beta   90.00
_cell.angle_gamma   90.00
#
_symmetry.space_group_name_H-M   'P 1'
#
loop_
_entity.id
_entity.type
_entity.pdbx_description
1 polymer ?
#
loop_
_entity_poly.entity_id
_entity_poly.type
_entity_poly.pdbx_seq_one_letter_code
_entity_poly.pdbx_strand_id
1 'polypeptide(L)'
;MLKSGICLPGQKLCQLTDDKCSGNGTYIRNGYIYSSLAGFLHTETTEDKTLVEVCTTKTENIVPSVDALVTAKITNVNPRFCKCSIMNVGKIRLRESFRGMIRKEDVKATEKDKVEMYQCFRPGDIIVAKVVSFSL
;
A
#
# COMPACT_ATOMS: atom_id res chain seq x y z
N MET A 1 22.01 3.57 -17.42
CA MET A 1 21.16 4.75 -17.63
C MET A 1 19.85 4.28 -18.23
N LEU A 2 18.79 4.20 -17.41
CA LEU A 2 17.45 3.84 -17.89
C LEU A 2 17.01 4.91 -18.90
N LYS A 3 16.72 4.51 -20.14
CA LYS A 3 16.05 5.39 -21.11
C LYS A 3 14.64 5.65 -20.59
N SER A 4 14.50 6.66 -19.74
CA SER A 4 13.21 7.10 -19.19
C SER A 4 12.42 7.84 -20.27
N GLY A 5 11.94 7.10 -21.25
CA GLY A 5 11.02 7.62 -22.25
C GLY A 5 9.70 7.96 -21.58
N ILE A 6 9.24 9.20 -21.78
CA ILE A 6 7.89 9.60 -21.38
C ILE A 6 6.91 8.84 -22.28
N CYS A 7 5.89 8.25 -21.67
CA CYS A 7 4.85 7.50 -22.33
C CYS A 7 3.51 8.20 -22.11
N LEU A 8 2.68 8.24 -23.15
CA LEU A 8 1.32 8.78 -23.09
C LEU A 8 0.28 7.64 -23.13
N PRO A 9 -0.90 7.82 -22.53
CA PRO A 9 -1.99 6.86 -22.66
C PRO A 9 -2.33 6.58 -24.12
N GLY A 10 -2.38 5.31 -24.51
CA GLY A 10 -2.57 4.86 -25.90
C GLY A 10 -1.29 4.71 -26.72
N GLN A 11 -0.12 5.07 -26.17
CA GLN A 11 1.15 4.89 -26.85
C GLN A 11 1.51 3.40 -26.94
N LYS A 12 1.89 2.95 -28.15
CA LYS A 12 2.39 1.60 -28.41
C LYS A 12 3.82 1.48 -27.86
N LEU A 13 4.05 0.53 -26.95
CA LEU A 13 5.33 0.32 -26.28
C LEU A 13 6.14 -0.76 -26.97
N CYS A 14 5.59 -1.98 -27.03
CA CYS A 14 6.28 -3.13 -27.60
C CYS A 14 5.29 -4.20 -28.12
N GLN A 15 5.80 -5.14 -28.90
CA GLN A 15 5.06 -6.34 -29.28
C GLN A 15 5.06 -7.34 -28.13
N LEU A 16 3.91 -8.01 -27.97
CA LEU A 16 3.78 -9.12 -27.04
C LEU A 16 4.63 -10.28 -27.57
N THR A 17 5.69 -10.60 -26.84
CA THR A 17 6.57 -11.77 -27.04
C THR A 17 6.48 -12.58 -25.75
N ASP A 18 6.74 -13.90 -25.78
CA ASP A 18 6.68 -14.74 -24.56
C ASP A 18 7.60 -14.20 -23.44
N ASP A 19 8.69 -13.56 -23.84
CA ASP A 19 9.66 -12.94 -22.94
C ASP A 19 9.18 -11.60 -22.34
N LYS A 20 7.99 -11.10 -22.67
CA LYS A 20 7.50 -9.76 -22.28
C LYS A 20 6.13 -9.82 -21.62
N CYS A 21 6.05 -9.35 -20.39
CA CYS A 21 4.79 -9.30 -19.64
C CYS A 21 4.36 -7.84 -19.40
N SER A 22 3.06 -7.58 -19.51
CA SER A 22 2.45 -6.30 -19.15
C SER A 22 2.36 -6.18 -17.63
N GLY A 23 3.02 -5.18 -17.06
CA GLY A 23 2.90 -4.84 -15.65
C GLY A 23 2.05 -3.58 -15.44
N ASN A 24 2.25 -2.90 -14.30
CA ASN A 24 1.40 -1.78 -13.91
C ASN A 24 1.40 -0.64 -14.95
N GLY A 25 0.25 -0.02 -15.18
CA GLY A 25 0.12 1.10 -16.12
C GLY A 25 0.22 0.73 -17.61
N THR A 26 0.15 -0.55 -17.94
CA THR A 26 0.12 -1.05 -19.33
C THR A 26 -1.07 -1.97 -19.57
N TYR A 27 -1.46 -2.15 -20.83
CA TYR A 27 -2.49 -3.11 -21.24
C TYR A 27 -2.14 -3.75 -22.59
N ILE A 28 -2.69 -4.94 -22.84
CA ILE A 28 -2.46 -5.70 -24.07
C ILE A 28 -3.65 -5.51 -25.01
N ARG A 29 -3.38 -5.17 -26.27
CA ARG A 29 -4.39 -5.14 -27.33
C ARG A 29 -3.78 -5.61 -28.64
N ASN A 30 -4.45 -6.52 -29.34
CA ASN A 30 -4.04 -7.01 -30.66
C ASN A 30 -2.56 -7.47 -30.75
N GLY A 31 -2.05 -8.16 -29.73
CA GLY A 31 -0.66 -8.63 -29.70
C GLY A 31 0.40 -7.55 -29.44
N TYR A 32 0.00 -6.36 -29.00
CA TYR A 32 0.89 -5.27 -28.60
C TYR A 32 0.58 -4.78 -27.18
N ILE A 33 1.62 -4.32 -26.49
CA ILE A 33 1.53 -3.67 -25.19
C ILE A 33 1.42 -2.16 -25.42
N TYR A 34 0.40 -1.56 -24.83
CA TYR A 34 0.12 -0.14 -24.86
C TYR A 34 0.20 0.45 -23.45
N SER A 35 0.55 1.73 -23.36
CA SER A 35 0.46 2.46 -22.10
C SER A 35 -0.99 2.82 -21.78
N SER A 36 -1.45 2.57 -20.56
CA SER A 36 -2.72 3.13 -20.05
C SER A 36 -2.51 4.43 -19.27
N LEU A 37 -1.28 4.69 -18.80
CA LEU A 37 -0.95 5.85 -17.98
C LEU A 37 0.00 6.83 -18.70
N ALA A 38 -0.03 8.09 -18.27
CA ALA A 38 1.00 9.06 -18.61
C ALA A 38 2.13 8.94 -17.59
N GLY A 39 3.36 8.67 -18.01
CA GLY A 39 4.45 8.47 -17.06
C GLY A 39 5.77 8.06 -17.70
N PHE A 40 6.65 7.50 -16.89
CA PHE A 40 7.95 7.00 -17.33
C PHE A 40 7.89 5.49 -17.54
N LEU A 41 8.43 5.04 -18.67
CA LEU A 41 8.61 3.63 -18.94
C LEU A 41 9.67 3.05 -18.01
N HIS A 42 9.29 2.05 -17.23
CA HIS A 42 10.18 1.24 -16.44
C HIS A 42 10.19 -0.17 -17.03
N THR A 43 11.37 -0.71 -17.26
CA THR A 43 11.54 -2.04 -17.84
C THR A 43 12.50 -2.81 -16.97
N GLU A 44 11.96 -3.79 -16.24
CA GLU A 44 12.75 -4.68 -15.41
C GLU A 44 12.87 -6.03 -16.10
N THR A 45 14.11 -6.51 -16.25
CA THR A 45 14.40 -7.83 -16.82
C THR A 45 14.73 -8.77 -15.68
N THR A 46 13.82 -9.69 -15.36
CA THR A 46 14.06 -10.76 -14.38
C THR A 46 14.32 -12.05 -15.16
N GLU A 47 15.60 -12.43 -15.26
CA GLU A 47 16.22 -13.65 -15.82
C GLU A 47 15.67 -14.21 -17.16
N ASP A 48 14.36 -14.37 -17.34
CA ASP A 48 13.69 -14.82 -18.59
C ASP A 48 12.51 -13.93 -19.03
N LYS A 49 12.04 -12.98 -18.20
CA LYS A 49 10.88 -12.13 -18.50
C LYS A 49 11.19 -10.66 -18.30
N THR A 50 10.82 -9.87 -19.29
CA THR A 50 10.88 -8.41 -19.31
C THR A 50 9.52 -7.85 -18.91
N LEU A 51 9.42 -7.31 -17.70
CA LEU A 51 8.23 -6.62 -17.21
C LEU A 51 8.25 -5.18 -17.71
N VAL A 52 7.19 -4.79 -18.42
CA VAL A 52 7.01 -3.44 -18.94
C VAL A 52 5.97 -2.73 -18.09
N GLU A 53 6.40 -1.68 -17.39
CA GLU A 53 5.55 -0.89 -16.50
C GLU A 53 5.63 0.60 -16.86
N VAL A 54 4.54 1.33 -16.64
CA VAL A 54 4.52 2.78 -16.79
C VAL A 54 4.11 3.42 -15.47
N CYS A 55 5.03 4.17 -14.89
CA CYS A 55 4.86 4.79 -13.57
C CYS A 55 4.86 6.32 -13.71
N THR A 56 3.80 6.98 -13.23
CA THR A 56 3.66 8.45 -13.27
C THR A 56 4.56 9.15 -12.25
N THR A 57 4.56 8.66 -11.01
CA THR A 57 5.44 9.10 -9.92
C THR A 57 5.89 7.88 -9.12
N LYS A 58 7.17 7.82 -8.71
CA LYS A 58 7.71 6.78 -7.79
C LYS A 58 7.08 6.89 -6.41
N THR A 59 5.81 6.53 -6.31
CA THR A 59 5.12 6.43 -5.04
C THR A 59 4.64 5.03 -4.93
N GLU A 60 5.40 4.29 -4.14
CA GLU A 60 5.04 2.97 -3.70
C GLU A 60 3.69 3.10 -2.99
N ASN A 61 2.64 2.62 -3.65
CA ASN A 61 1.34 2.46 -3.04
C ASN A 61 1.46 1.29 -2.07
N ILE A 62 2.04 1.57 -0.91
CA ILE A 62 2.27 0.57 0.12
C ILE A 62 0.95 0.34 0.82
N VAL A 63 0.43 -0.87 0.62
CA VAL A 63 -0.69 -1.37 1.40
C VAL A 63 -0.08 -2.00 2.67
N PRO A 64 -0.57 -1.65 3.87
CA PRO A 64 -0.14 -2.37 5.08
C PRO A 64 -0.40 -3.86 4.89
N SER A 65 0.59 -4.72 5.18
CA SER A 65 0.44 -6.19 5.16
C SER A 65 0.07 -6.71 6.55
N VAL A 66 -0.46 -7.95 6.64
CA VAL A 66 -0.60 -8.62 7.94
C VAL A 66 0.77 -8.68 8.60
N ASP A 67 0.81 -8.56 9.93
CA ASP A 67 2.00 -8.52 10.76
C ASP A 67 2.93 -7.31 10.57
N ALA A 68 2.59 -6.36 9.69
CA ALA A 68 3.35 -5.12 9.57
C ALA A 68 3.21 -4.25 10.83
N LEU A 69 4.34 -3.64 11.24
CA LEU A 69 4.34 -2.58 12.24
C LEU A 69 3.90 -1.27 11.60
N VAL A 70 2.92 -0.62 12.20
CA VAL A 70 2.33 0.63 11.70
C VAL A 70 2.30 1.69 12.79
N THR A 71 2.49 2.94 12.38
CA THR A 71 2.28 4.09 13.26
C THR A 71 0.93 4.71 12.93
N ALA A 72 0.07 4.85 13.94
CA ALA A 72 -1.28 5.34 13.76
C ALA A 72 -1.62 6.43 14.77
N LYS A 73 -2.52 7.34 14.38
CA LYS A 73 -3.08 8.37 15.24
C LYS A 73 -4.48 8.00 15.69
N ILE A 74 -4.75 8.07 16.99
CA ILE A 74 -6.07 7.78 17.54
C ILE A 74 -7.01 8.93 17.18
N THR A 75 -8.13 8.59 16.57
CA THR A 75 -9.15 9.57 16.15
C THR A 75 -10.31 9.61 17.13
N ASN A 76 -10.78 8.43 17.56
CA ASN A 76 -11.91 8.32 18.48
C ASN A 76 -11.76 7.09 19.35
N VAL A 77 -12.20 7.16 20.61
CA VAL A 77 -12.12 6.10 21.60
C VAL A 77 -13.52 5.77 22.07
N ASN A 78 -13.94 4.52 21.88
CA ASN A 78 -15.16 3.96 22.43
C ASN A 78 -14.80 2.92 23.51
N PRO A 79 -15.73 2.56 24.43
CA PRO A 79 -15.47 1.53 25.44
C PRO A 79 -15.10 0.14 24.89
N ARG A 80 -15.58 -0.21 23.68
CA ARG A 80 -15.36 -1.53 23.05
C ARG A 80 -14.20 -1.56 22.06
N PHE A 81 -13.91 -0.43 21.42
CA PHE A 81 -12.88 -0.32 20.38
C PHE A 81 -12.42 1.14 20.26
N CYS A 82 -11.24 1.37 19.72
CA CYS A 82 -10.83 2.70 19.29
C CYS A 82 -10.58 2.74 17.79
N LYS A 83 -10.89 3.87 17.17
CA LYS A 83 -10.62 4.15 15.75
C LYS A 83 -9.31 4.90 15.64
N CYS A 84 -8.45 4.45 14.74
CA CYS A 84 -7.18 5.08 14.46
C CYS A 84 -7.00 5.33 12.96
N SER A 85 -6.08 6.22 12.63
CA SER A 85 -5.70 6.58 11.28
C SER A 85 -4.23 6.22 11.10
N ILE A 86 -3.95 5.22 10.28
CA ILE A 86 -2.60 4.71 10.01
C ILE A 86 -1.89 5.72 9.11
N MET A 87 -0.73 6.21 9.58
CA MET A 87 0.05 7.24 8.90
C MET A 87 1.29 6.66 8.22
N ASN A 88 1.87 5.62 8.81
CA ASN A 88 3.11 5.03 8.35
C ASN A 88 3.05 3.51 8.46
N VAL A 89 3.69 2.83 7.51
CA VAL A 89 3.97 1.40 7.55
C VAL A 89 5.48 1.23 7.66
N GLY A 90 5.95 0.69 8.79
CA GLY A 90 7.36 0.66 9.14
C GLY A 90 7.99 2.06 9.12
N LYS A 91 8.96 2.27 8.22
CA LYS A 91 9.65 3.56 8.05
C LYS A 91 9.05 4.44 6.97
N ILE A 92 8.05 3.95 6.24
CA ILE A 92 7.54 4.62 5.04
C ILE A 92 6.24 5.35 5.37
N ARG A 93 6.20 6.64 5.02
CA ARG A 93 5.03 7.51 5.19
C ARG A 93 4.02 7.20 4.08
N LEU A 94 2.78 6.95 4.45
CA LEU A 94 1.70 6.79 3.49
C LEU A 94 1.22 8.15 2.96
N ARG A 95 0.85 8.21 1.68
CA ARG A 95 0.20 9.39 1.08
C ARG A 95 -1.22 9.57 1.61
N GLU A 96 -1.98 8.48 1.61
CA GLU A 96 -3.32 8.41 2.14
C GLU A 96 -3.31 7.55 3.40
N SER A 97 -3.97 8.04 4.45
CA SER A 97 -4.03 7.31 5.70
C SER A 97 -5.13 6.24 5.65
N PHE A 98 -4.77 5.00 6.00
CA PHE A 98 -5.76 3.94 6.15
C PHE A 98 -6.50 4.06 7.49
N ARG A 99 -7.78 3.68 7.52
CA ARG A 99 -8.53 3.59 8.77
C ARG A 99 -8.23 2.27 9.45
N GLY A 100 -7.88 2.33 10.73
CA GLY A 100 -7.66 1.17 11.59
C GLY A 100 -8.64 1.17 12.76
N MET A 101 -8.78 -0.01 13.36
CA MET A 101 -9.58 -0.21 14.56
C MET A 101 -8.82 -1.14 15.50
N ILE A 102 -8.77 -0.78 16.78
CA ILE A 102 -8.19 -1.61 17.83
C ILE A 102 -9.32 -2.04 18.74
N ARG A 103 -9.48 -3.35 18.94
CA ARG A 103 -10.51 -3.92 19.81
C ARG A 103 -9.99 -4.05 21.23
N LYS A 104 -10.91 -4.10 22.21
CA LYS A 104 -10.54 -4.19 23.63
C LYS A 104 -9.69 -5.41 23.92
N GLU A 105 -10.00 -6.53 23.29
CA GLU A 105 -9.27 -7.80 23.42
C GLU A 105 -7.83 -7.78 22.87
N ASP A 106 -7.46 -6.77 22.08
CA ASP A 106 -6.15 -6.67 21.41
C ASP A 106 -5.20 -5.66 22.08
N VAL A 107 -5.64 -4.98 23.14
CA VAL A 107 -4.86 -3.93 23.81
C VAL A 107 -3.74 -4.51 24.69
N LYS A 108 -4.03 -5.59 25.41
CA LYS A 108 -3.08 -6.26 26.31
C LYS A 108 -3.00 -7.75 25.99
N ALA A 109 -1.80 -8.32 26.16
CA ALA A 109 -1.59 -9.76 26.02
C ALA A 109 -2.26 -10.55 27.16
N THR A 110 -2.25 -10.01 28.37
CA THR A 110 -2.83 -10.58 29.60
C THR A 110 -3.90 -9.65 30.18
N GLU A 111 -4.81 -10.21 31.00
CA GLU A 111 -5.88 -9.45 31.68
C GLU A 111 -6.81 -8.65 30.74
N LYS A 112 -7.19 -9.24 29.60
CA LYS A 112 -8.02 -8.58 28.56
C LYS A 112 -9.35 -8.03 29.10
N ASP A 113 -9.95 -8.69 30.07
CA ASP A 113 -11.25 -8.30 30.63
C ASP A 113 -11.19 -7.00 31.45
N LYS A 114 -10.05 -6.73 32.10
CA LYS A 114 -9.83 -5.54 32.94
C LYS A 114 -9.40 -4.30 32.13
N VAL A 115 -9.29 -4.41 30.81
CA VAL A 115 -8.87 -3.27 29.98
C VAL A 115 -9.98 -2.23 29.91
N GLU A 116 -9.64 -0.99 30.26
CA GLU A 116 -10.48 0.18 30.03
C GLU A 116 -9.86 1.07 28.94
N MET A 117 -10.56 1.21 27.82
CA MET A 117 -10.03 1.92 26.65
C MET A 117 -9.64 3.37 26.92
N TYR A 118 -10.43 4.09 27.71
CA TYR A 118 -10.16 5.49 28.07
C TYR A 118 -8.94 5.68 28.97
N GLN A 119 -8.50 4.62 29.66
CA GLN A 119 -7.26 4.64 30.43
C GLN A 119 -6.04 4.33 29.56
N CYS A 120 -6.23 3.59 28.46
CA CYS A 120 -5.14 3.22 27.54
C CYS A 120 -4.91 4.25 26.42
N PHE A 121 -5.97 4.93 25.96
CA PHE A 121 -5.93 5.72 24.74
C PHE A 121 -6.74 7.01 24.87
N ARG A 122 -6.24 8.09 24.26
CA ARG A 122 -6.97 9.36 24.09
C ARG A 122 -6.97 9.80 22.62
N PRO A 123 -8.03 10.51 22.17
CA PRO A 123 -8.04 11.12 20.84
C PRO A 123 -6.84 12.05 20.65
N GLY A 124 -6.10 11.86 19.57
CA GLY A 124 -4.88 12.61 19.26
C GLY A 124 -3.58 11.84 19.52
N ASP A 125 -3.62 10.78 20.32
CA ASP A 125 -2.42 9.98 20.64
C ASP A 125 -1.81 9.32 19.40
N ILE A 126 -0.49 9.20 19.40
CA ILE A 126 0.26 8.46 18.38
C ILE A 126 0.70 7.14 18.98
N ILE A 127 0.32 6.05 18.32
CA ILE A 127 0.58 4.69 18.76
C ILE A 127 1.32 3.89 17.69
N VAL A 128 2.07 2.90 18.15
CA VAL A 128 2.65 1.86 17.29
C VAL A 128 1.83 0.59 17.50
N ALA A 129 1.37 -0.01 16.41
CA ALA A 129 0.55 -1.20 16.43
C ALA A 129 1.01 -2.20 15.37
N LYS A 130 0.61 -3.47 15.54
CA LYS A 130 0.81 -4.52 14.54
C LYS A 130 -0.51 -4.80 13.84
N VAL A 131 -0.49 -4.93 12.52
CA VAL A 131 -1.68 -5.26 11.74
C VAL A 131 -2.04 -6.73 11.92
N VAL A 132 -3.23 -7.02 12.44
CA VAL A 132 -3.69 -8.40 12.66
C VAL A 132 -4.51 -8.93 11.49
N SER A 133 -5.38 -8.10 10.92
CA SER A 133 -6.28 -8.51 9.85
C SER A 133 -6.73 -7.31 9.01
N PHE A 134 -7.21 -7.60 7.80
CA PHE A 134 -7.90 -6.63 6.95
C PHE A 134 -9.40 -6.85 7.06
N SER A 135 -10.16 -5.75 7.13
CA SER A 135 -11.56 -5.78 6.76
C SER A 135 -11.61 -5.43 5.27
N LEU A 136 -11.95 -6.40 4.44
CA LEU A 136 -12.38 -6.15 3.06
C LEU A 136 -13.77 -5.49 3.06
#